data_AF-A0A968A2S8-F1
#
_entry.id   AF-A0A968A2S8-F1
#
_cell.length_a   1.000
_cell.length_b   1.000
_cell.length_c   1.000
_cell.angle_alpha   90.00
_cell.angle_beta   90.00
_cell.angle_gamma   90.00
#
_symmetry.space_group_name_H-M   'P 1'
#
loop_
_entity.id
_entity.type
_entity.pdbx_description
1 polymer ?
#
loop_
_entity_poly.entity_id
_entity_poly.type
_entity_poly.pdbx_seq_one_letter_code
_entity_poly.pdbx_strand_id
1 'polypeptide(L)'
;GTRKEDAIARVRQGMKAMLRLGSAWYDVAEQIRAVTEDGLDPRNFILCTDDSHSETLVYEGHMDRVVRHAISRGLKPITAIQMAT
;
A
#
# COMPACT_ATOMS: atom_id res chain seq x y z
N GLY A 1 -7.10 10.20 3.59
CA GLY A 1 -7.87 9.67 2.46
C GLY A 1 -7.55 8.21 2.25
N THR A 2 -8.60 7.40 2.15
CA THR A 2 -8.55 5.93 1.95
C THR A 2 -8.96 5.55 0.52
N ARG A 3 -9.39 6.52 -0.29
CA ARG A 3 -9.85 6.31 -1.65
C ARG A 3 -8.71 6.43 -2.65
N LYS A 4 -8.89 5.88 -3.84
CA LYS A 4 -7.94 5.93 -4.95
C LYS A 4 -7.62 7.38 -5.34
N GLU A 5 -8.62 8.25 -5.40
CA GLU A 5 -8.49 9.65 -5.80
C GLU A 5 -7.61 10.44 -4.83
N ASP A 6 -7.66 10.11 -3.54
CA ASP A 6 -6.83 10.74 -2.52
C ASP A 6 -5.34 10.43 -2.74
N ALA A 7 -5.01 9.19 -3.09
CA ALA A 7 -3.64 8.78 -3.38
C ALA A 7 -3.12 9.45 -4.66
N ILE A 8 -3.96 9.49 -5.71
CA ILE A 8 -3.63 10.19 -6.97
C ILE A 8 -3.39 11.68 -6.71
N ALA A 9 -4.24 12.35 -5.93
CA ALA A 9 -4.11 13.77 -5.63
C ALA A 9 -2.78 14.07 -4.90
N ARG A 10 -2.40 13.26 -3.90
CA ARG A 10 -1.14 13.40 -3.17
C ARG A 10 0.07 13.25 -4.09
N VAL A 11 0.09 12.21 -4.93
CA VAL A 11 1.21 11.97 -5.86
C VAL A 11 1.33 13.10 -6.89
N ARG A 12 0.20 13.61 -7.40
CA ARG A 12 0.18 14.77 -8.31
C ARG A 12 0.69 16.06 -7.65
N GLN A 13 0.60 16.17 -6.33
CA GLN A 13 1.17 17.27 -5.55
C GLN A 13 2.66 17.07 -5.19
N GLY A 14 3.29 15.99 -5.67
CA GLY A 14 4.70 15.69 -5.39
C GLY A 14 4.95 14.98 -4.06
N MET A 15 3.89 14.55 -3.36
CA MET A 15 4.01 13.77 -2.12
C MET A 15 4.18 12.28 -2.42
N LYS A 16 4.88 11.55 -1.56
CA LYS A 16 4.82 10.09 -1.56
C LYS A 16 3.57 9.62 -0.82
N ALA A 17 2.72 8.83 -1.48
CA ALA A 17 1.51 8.28 -0.89
C ALA A 17 1.83 7.02 -0.08
N MET A 18 1.57 7.07 1.22
CA MET A 18 1.68 5.91 2.10
C MET A 18 0.38 5.11 2.08
N LEU A 19 0.47 3.83 1.69
CA LEU A 19 -0.63 2.89 1.54
C LEU A 19 -0.60 1.95 2.74
N ARG A 20 -1.62 2.09 3.59
CA ARG A 20 -1.65 1.49 4.92
C ARG A 20 -2.44 0.20 4.95
N LEU A 21 -1.87 -0.83 5.55
CA LEU A 21 -2.56 -2.05 5.97
C LEU A 21 -2.25 -2.29 7.45
N GLY A 22 -2.96 -1.56 8.30
CA GLY A 22 -2.85 -1.60 9.75
C GLY A 22 -4.03 -2.29 10.42
N SER A 23 -4.22 -2.02 11.72
CA SER A 23 -5.33 -2.59 12.49
C SER A 23 -6.69 -2.02 12.07
N ALA A 24 -6.74 -0.71 11.84
CA ALA A 24 -7.96 0.01 11.47
C ALA A 24 -7.94 0.56 10.03
N TRP A 25 -6.81 0.46 9.34
CA TRP A 25 -6.60 1.03 8.01
C TRP A 25 -6.33 -0.06 6.98
N TYR A 26 -7.12 -0.11 5.91
CA TYR A 26 -7.05 -1.14 4.86
C TYR A 26 -6.89 -0.50 3.47
N ASP A 27 -6.22 0.65 3.43
CA ASP A 27 -6.12 1.56 2.30
C ASP A 27 -5.41 0.94 1.08
N VAL A 28 -4.50 -0.01 1.32
CA VAL A 28 -3.73 -0.69 0.26
C VAL A 28 -4.64 -1.24 -0.83
N ALA A 29 -5.78 -1.86 -0.46
CA ALA A 29 -6.65 -2.53 -1.42
C ALA A 29 -7.23 -1.56 -2.47
N GLU A 30 -7.64 -0.36 -2.06
CA GLU A 30 -8.23 0.63 -2.98
C GLU A 30 -7.17 1.51 -3.64
N GLN A 31 -6.14 1.93 -2.90
CA GLN A 31 -5.18 2.92 -3.40
C GLN A 31 -4.15 2.35 -4.37
N ILE A 32 -3.87 1.04 -4.31
CA ILE A 32 -2.94 0.37 -5.23
C ILE A 32 -3.44 0.38 -6.67
N ARG A 33 -4.75 0.55 -6.87
CA ARG A 33 -5.40 0.69 -8.17
C ARG A 33 -4.89 1.90 -8.96
N ALA A 34 -4.39 2.94 -8.28
CA ALA A 34 -3.71 4.05 -8.95
C ALA A 34 -2.46 3.60 -9.72
N VAL A 35 -1.78 2.55 -9.27
CA VAL A 35 -0.64 1.96 -9.96
C VAL A 35 -1.10 0.90 -10.96
N THR A 36 -2.02 0.01 -10.57
CA THR A 36 -2.39 -1.15 -11.40
C THR A 36 -3.36 -0.82 -12.53
N GLU A 37 -4.26 0.15 -12.35
CA GLU A 37 -5.26 0.57 -13.35
C GLU A 37 -4.86 1.87 -14.04
N ASP A 38 -4.47 2.89 -13.27
CA ASP A 38 -4.18 4.23 -13.79
C ASP A 38 -2.72 4.44 -14.22
N GLY A 39 -1.84 3.47 -13.96
CA GLY A 39 -0.46 3.46 -14.45
C GLY A 39 0.47 4.51 -13.83
N LEU A 40 0.17 5.02 -12.63
CA LEU A 40 1.07 5.96 -11.95
C LEU A 40 2.40 5.31 -11.55
N ASP A 41 3.49 6.09 -11.51
CA ASP A 41 4.81 5.60 -11.15
C ASP A 41 4.82 5.07 -9.69
N PRO A 42 5.07 3.76 -9.47
CA PRO A 42 5.09 3.16 -8.14
C PRO A 42 6.16 3.74 -7.21
N ARG A 43 7.18 4.44 -7.71
CA ARG A 43 8.20 5.11 -6.87
C ARG A 43 7.64 6.22 -5.97
N ASN A 44 6.44 6.72 -6.29
CA ASN A 44 5.73 7.71 -5.49
C ASN A 44 4.78 7.08 -4.46
N PHE A 45 4.79 5.76 -4.31
CA PHE A 45 3.94 5.03 -3.38
C PHE A 45 4.80 4.20 -2.41
N ILE A 46 4.40 4.16 -1.15
CA ILE A 46 5.08 3.43 -0.08
C ILE A 46 4.08 2.51 0.59
N LEU A 47 4.41 1.23 0.75
CA LEU A 47 3.64 0.31 1.58
C LEU A 47 4.01 0.51 3.05
N CYS A 48 3.03 0.52 3.93
CA CYS A 48 3.26 0.55 5.38
C CYS A 48 2.11 -0.08 6.17
N THR A 49 2.37 -0.37 7.44
CA THR A 49 1.37 -0.88 8.39
C THR A 49 0.73 0.23 9.22
N ASP A 50 1.44 1.34 9.47
CA ASP A 50 1.08 2.35 10.49
C ASP A 50 1.09 1.70 11.88
N ASP A 51 -0.06 1.29 12.39
CA ASP A 51 -0.21 0.51 13.61
C ASP A 51 -0.56 -0.96 13.32
N SER A 52 -0.15 -1.88 14.20
CA SER A 52 -0.55 -3.28 14.11
C SER A 52 -0.76 -3.86 15.51
N HIS A 53 -1.92 -4.48 15.73
CA HIS A 53 -2.18 -5.24 16.95
C HIS A 53 -1.18 -6.40 17.09
N SER A 54 -0.79 -6.67 18.35
CA SER A 54 0.15 -7.75 18.67
C SER A 54 -0.33 -9.11 18.16
N GLU A 55 -1.63 -9.38 18.22
CA GLU A 55 -2.23 -10.60 17.67
C GLU A 55 -2.00 -10.73 16.16
N THR A 56 -2.24 -9.66 15.40
CA THR A 56 -1.99 -9.61 13.95
C THR A 56 -0.51 -9.81 13.64
N LEU A 57 0.40 -9.21 14.42
CA LEU A 57 1.84 -9.40 14.23
C LEU A 57 2.24 -10.88 14.39
N VAL A 58 1.66 -11.56 15.38
CA VAL A 58 1.97 -12.98 15.69
C VAL A 58 1.41 -13.92 14.62
N TYR A 59 0.17 -13.70 14.17
CA TYR A 59 -0.52 -14.67 13.31
C TYR A 59 -0.51 -14.33 11.82
N GLU A 60 -0.42 -13.04 11.46
CA GLU A 60 -0.55 -12.59 10.08
C GLU A 60 0.73 -11.93 9.54
N GLY A 61 1.65 -11.48 10.40
CA GLY A 61 2.90 -10.82 10.03
C GLY A 61 2.84 -9.30 10.09
N HIS A 62 3.89 -8.63 9.60
CA HIS A 62 4.06 -7.18 9.60
C HIS A 62 4.14 -6.65 8.16
N MET A 63 5.29 -6.16 7.71
CA MET A 63 5.47 -5.66 6.33
C MET A 63 5.29 -6.76 5.28
N ASP A 64 5.64 -8.00 5.60
CA ASP A 64 5.45 -9.16 4.72
C ASP A 64 3.94 -9.40 4.42
N ARG A 65 3.06 -9.14 5.40
CA ARG A 65 1.60 -9.18 5.25
C ARG A 65 1.14 -8.14 4.23
N VAL A 66 1.66 -6.91 4.32
CA VAL A 66 1.32 -5.81 3.41
C VAL A 66 1.77 -6.13 1.98
N VAL A 67 2.99 -6.65 1.82
CA VAL A 67 3.53 -7.05 0.51
C VAL A 67 2.71 -8.19 -0.09
N ARG A 68 2.40 -9.25 0.67
CA ARG A 68 1.53 -10.34 0.22
C ARG A 68 0.15 -9.83 -0.18
N HIS A 69 -0.42 -8.93 0.60
CA HIS A 69 -1.73 -8.34 0.30
C HIS A 69 -1.69 -7.53 -1.01
N ALA A 70 -0.71 -6.65 -1.17
CA ALA A 70 -0.52 -5.85 -2.39
C ALA A 70 -0.39 -6.74 -3.65
N ILE A 71 0.37 -7.82 -3.57
CA ILE A 71 0.52 -8.79 -4.67
C ILE A 71 -0.80 -9.49 -4.99
N SER A 72 -1.56 -9.91 -3.97
CA SER A 72 -2.88 -10.53 -4.15
C SER A 72 -3.90 -9.59 -4.82
N ARG A 73 -3.70 -8.28 -4.73
CA ARG A 73 -4.50 -7.23 -5.39
C ARG A 73 -4.01 -6.89 -6.80
N GLY A 74 -3.07 -7.64 -7.35
CA GLY A 74 -2.61 -7.52 -8.74
C GLY A 74 -1.37 -6.67 -8.94
N LEU A 75 -0.71 -6.20 -7.87
CA LEU A 75 0.58 -5.53 -8.01
C LEU A 75 1.67 -6.56 -8.32
N LYS A 76 2.55 -6.23 -9.26
CA LYS A 76 3.67 -7.11 -9.63
C LYS A 76 4.59 -7.32 -8.40
N PRO A 77 5.06 -8.55 -8.11
CA PRO A 77 5.87 -8.83 -6.92
C PRO A 77 7.11 -7.94 -6.76
N ILE A 78 7.87 -7.71 -7.83
CA ILE A 78 9.04 -6.83 -7.79
C ILE A 78 8.65 -5.37 -7.49
N THR A 79 7.52 -4.91 -8.01
CA THR A 79 7.00 -3.56 -7.70
C THR A 79 6.56 -3.47 -6.24
N ALA A 80 5.91 -4.50 -5.70
CA ALA A 80 5.53 -4.54 -4.29
C ALA A 80 6.74 -4.48 -3.36
N ILE A 81 7.82 -5.20 -3.70
CA ILE A 81 9.10 -5.13 -2.95
C ILE A 81 9.69 -3.72 -3.05
N GLN A 82 9.76 -3.13 -4.26
CA GLN A 82 10.27 -1.77 -4.46
C GLN A 82 9.45 -0.70 -3.72
N MET A 83 8.17 -0.92 -3.46
CA MET A 83 7.33 -0.01 -2.67
C MET A 83 7.52 -0.20 -1.16
N ALA A 84 8.21 -1.25 -0.72
CA ALA A 84 8.48 -1.57 0.68
C ALA A 84 9.97 -1.35 1.09
N THR A 85 10.82 -0.87 0.17
CA THR A 85 12.27 -0.61 0.37
C THR A 85 12.65 0.75 -0.18
#